data_AF-A0A850SSG6-F1
#
_entry.id   AF-A0A850SSG6-F1
#
_cell.length_a   1.000
_cell.length_b   1.000
_cell.length_c   1.000
_cell.angle_alpha   90.00
_cell.angle_beta   90.00
_cell.angle_gamma   90.00
#
_symmetry.space_group_name_H-M   'P 1'
#
loop_
_entity.id
_entity.type
_entity.pdbx_description
1 polymer ?
#
loop_
_entity_poly.entity_id
_entity_poly.type
_entity_poly.pdbx_seq_one_letter_code
_entity_poly.pdbx_strand_id
1 'polypeptide(L)'
;MSLAFDLYWSVRSPYCYLAAPRLLRLQQEFDVQCTVRPVYPHAMRDQETVNRRDSLWLSYFKTDIVRTAAFHGMPIAWPRPDPVRVDPETGRCPAEQPLAQRLTHLILAAEKSGAGLPFIERLSARLWSPATADWTAPGVLESVAQEAGLALASLESMCRANAEAFDRAIAENDRAEREAGHWGVPVMVFEGEPFFGQDRIDQLIWRMRQRGLARRALKTEAAQEGNENAGLGAAVQDGSYAY
;
A
#
# COMPACT_ATOMS: atom_id res chain seq x y z
N MET A 1 -10.18 13.97 -17.10
CA MET A 1 -9.14 12.92 -17.08
C MET A 1 -8.87 12.61 -15.63
N SER A 2 -8.79 11.33 -15.24
CA SER A 2 -8.42 10.96 -13.88
C SER A 2 -7.04 11.54 -13.55
N LEU A 3 -6.89 12.12 -12.35
CA LEU A 3 -5.57 12.50 -11.85
C LEU A 3 -4.74 11.24 -11.59
N ALA A 4 -3.42 11.37 -11.53
CA ALA A 4 -2.53 10.28 -11.20
C ALA A 4 -1.33 10.76 -10.37
N PHE A 5 -0.83 9.90 -9.47
CA PHE A 5 0.39 10.13 -8.71
C PHE A 5 1.19 8.82 -8.58
N ASP A 6 2.50 8.96 -8.41
CA ASP A 6 3.37 7.83 -8.10
C ASP A 6 3.52 7.69 -6.59
N LEU A 7 3.57 6.45 -6.08
CA LEU A 7 3.85 6.15 -4.68
C LEU A 7 5.12 5.29 -4.58
N TYR A 8 6.19 5.87 -4.04
CA TYR A 8 7.37 5.10 -3.69
C TYR A 8 7.19 4.47 -2.30
N TRP A 9 7.30 3.16 -2.23
CA TRP A 9 6.87 2.37 -1.07
C TRP A 9 7.85 1.24 -0.74
N SER A 10 8.03 0.92 0.54
CA SER A 10 8.92 -0.18 0.95
C SER A 10 8.37 -1.03 2.09
N VAL A 11 8.60 -2.35 1.99
CA VAL A 11 8.07 -3.40 2.88
C VAL A 11 8.47 -3.24 4.35
N ARG A 12 9.61 -2.59 4.61
CA ARG A 12 10.16 -2.40 5.96
C ARG A 12 9.97 -0.98 6.52
N SER A 13 9.06 -0.18 5.95
CA SER A 13 8.74 1.13 6.51
C SER A 13 7.40 1.09 7.27
N PRO A 14 7.36 1.41 8.58
CA PRO A 14 6.10 1.50 9.30
C PRO A 14 5.26 2.70 8.82
N TYR A 15 5.88 3.79 8.35
CA TYR A 15 5.13 4.91 7.78
C TYR A 15 4.46 4.55 6.45
N CYS A 16 5.06 3.62 5.68
CA CYS A 16 4.45 3.04 4.49
C CYS A 16 3.18 2.24 4.84
N TYR A 17 3.20 1.47 5.93
CA TYR A 17 2.03 0.80 6.49
C TYR A 17 0.96 1.82 6.92
N LEU A 18 1.34 2.86 7.68
CA LEU A 18 0.41 3.88 8.19
C LEU A 18 -0.25 4.70 7.07
N ALA A 19 0.43 4.88 5.93
CA ALA A 19 -0.11 5.60 4.78
C ALA A 19 -1.10 4.76 3.95
N ALA A 20 -0.90 3.43 3.86
CA ALA A 20 -1.57 2.59 2.88
C ALA A 20 -3.12 2.65 2.93
N PRO A 21 -3.78 2.57 4.11
CA PRO A 21 -5.25 2.64 4.15
C PRO A 21 -5.81 3.98 3.65
N ARG A 22 -5.14 5.09 3.96
CA ARG A 22 -5.57 6.44 3.53
C ARG A 22 -5.39 6.63 2.03
N LEU A 23 -4.31 6.10 1.46
CA LEU A 23 -4.06 6.16 0.01
C LEU A 23 -5.03 5.25 -0.77
N LEU A 24 -5.32 4.05 -0.26
CA LEU A 24 -6.34 3.18 -0.84
C LEU A 24 -7.72 3.86 -0.83
N ARG A 25 -8.11 4.47 0.29
CA ARG A 25 -9.36 5.23 0.41
C ARG A 25 -9.41 6.40 -0.57
N LEU A 26 -8.30 7.15 -0.72
CA LEU A 26 -8.21 8.25 -1.68
C LEU A 26 -8.52 7.78 -3.11
N GLN A 27 -7.92 6.67 -3.57
CA GLN A 27 -8.19 6.11 -4.88
C GLN A 27 -9.62 5.56 -5.03
N GLN A 28 -10.23 5.06 -3.95
CA GLN A 28 -11.61 4.57 -3.94
C GLN A 28 -12.65 5.71 -3.99
N GLU A 29 -12.41 6.82 -3.29
CA GLU A 29 -13.36 7.93 -3.17
C GLU A 29 -13.25 8.95 -4.30
N PHE A 30 -12.06 9.11 -4.89
CA PHE A 30 -11.78 10.15 -5.88
C PHE A 30 -11.30 9.57 -7.22
N ASP A 31 -11.53 10.32 -8.30
CA ASP A 31 -11.05 9.98 -9.65
C ASP A 31 -9.55 10.29 -9.77
N VAL A 32 -8.78 9.49 -9.04
CA VAL A 32 -7.32 9.51 -9.00
C VAL A 32 -6.80 8.08 -9.04
N GLN A 33 -5.68 7.88 -9.73
CA GLN A 33 -4.95 6.61 -9.79
C GLN A 33 -3.60 6.76 -9.12
N CYS A 34 -3.20 5.74 -8.38
CA CYS A 34 -1.88 5.62 -7.76
C CYS A 34 -1.10 4.55 -8.49
N THR A 35 0.07 4.88 -9.01
CA THR A 35 1.03 3.90 -9.50
C THR A 35 1.94 3.50 -8.34
N VAL A 36 1.88 2.24 -7.88
CA VAL A 36 2.74 1.77 -6.79
C VAL A 36 4.14 1.43 -7.34
N ARG A 37 5.14 2.15 -6.86
CA ARG A 37 6.55 2.00 -7.25
C ARG A 37 7.36 1.43 -6.08
N PRO A 38 7.44 0.09 -5.94
CA PRO A 38 8.19 -0.48 -4.84
C PRO A 38 9.68 -0.17 -4.97
N VAL A 39 10.30 0.15 -3.83
CA VAL A 39 11.75 0.32 -3.67
C VAL A 39 12.25 -0.59 -2.55
N TYR A 40 13.50 -1.04 -2.68
CA TYR A 40 14.11 -1.86 -1.64
C TYR A 40 14.23 -1.08 -0.31
N PRO A 41 14.11 -1.76 0.85
CA PRO A 41 14.35 -1.15 2.15
C PRO A 41 15.64 -0.34 2.18
N HIS A 42 15.63 0.82 2.85
CA HIS A 42 16.76 1.74 2.85
C HIS A 42 18.08 1.09 3.34
N ALA A 43 18.01 0.13 4.29
CA ALA A 43 19.16 -0.65 4.72
C ALA A 43 19.84 -1.49 3.61
N MET A 44 19.11 -1.81 2.54
CA MET A 44 19.66 -2.48 1.36
C MET A 44 20.24 -1.51 0.34
N ARG A 45 19.87 -0.23 0.40
CA ARG A 45 20.24 0.80 -0.58
C ARG A 45 21.39 1.69 -0.11
N ASP A 46 21.46 1.99 1.17
CA ASP A 46 22.42 2.94 1.76
C ASP A 46 22.75 2.57 3.22
N GLN A 47 23.63 1.58 3.39
CA GLN A 47 24.07 1.12 4.71
C GLN A 47 24.90 2.18 5.45
N GLU A 48 25.66 2.99 4.72
CA GLU A 48 26.58 3.97 5.31
C GLU A 48 25.81 5.09 6.01
N THR A 49 24.77 5.63 5.37
CA THR A 49 23.90 6.64 6.00
C THR A 49 23.11 6.06 7.17
N VAL A 50 22.66 4.81 7.09
CA VAL A 50 21.98 4.13 8.22
C VAL A 50 22.88 4.02 9.44
N ASN A 51 24.14 3.63 9.24
CA ASN A 51 25.11 3.43 10.32
C ASN A 51 25.61 4.74 10.94
N ARG A 52 25.43 5.88 10.25
CA ARG A 52 25.81 7.22 10.72
C ARG A 52 24.69 7.97 11.44
N ARG A 53 23.51 7.36 11.63
CA ARG A 53 22.37 8.03 12.27
C ARG A 53 22.70 8.39 13.72
N ASP A 54 22.18 9.54 14.15
CA ASP A 54 22.26 9.96 15.54
C ASP A 54 21.59 8.92 16.46
N SER A 55 22.19 8.69 17.62
CA SER A 55 21.69 7.76 18.63
C SER A 55 20.25 8.03 19.08
N LEU A 56 19.80 9.29 19.05
CA LEU A 56 18.44 9.70 19.39
C LEU A 56 17.42 9.36 18.31
N TRP A 57 17.86 9.06 17.08
CA TRP A 57 16.96 8.76 15.97
C TRP A 57 16.08 7.55 16.29
N LEU A 58 16.66 6.47 16.82
CA LEU A 58 15.93 5.22 17.05
C LEU A 58 14.90 5.35 18.19
N SER A 59 15.23 6.08 19.25
CA SER A 59 14.32 6.30 20.38
C SER A 59 13.14 7.18 19.98
N TYR A 60 13.40 8.25 19.22
CA TYR A 60 12.34 9.08 18.66
C TYR A 60 11.48 8.29 17.67
N PHE A 61 12.10 7.58 16.72
CA PHE A 61 11.41 6.78 15.72
C PHE A 61 10.44 5.78 16.36
N LYS A 62 10.87 5.02 17.38
CA LYS A 62 9.99 4.08 18.10
C LYS A 62 8.82 4.78 18.79
N THR A 63 9.07 5.91 19.45
CA THR A 63 8.03 6.70 20.12
C THR A 63 7.01 7.22 19.11
N ASP A 64 7.51 7.75 17.98
CA ASP A 64 6.70 8.38 16.96
C ASP A 64 5.81 7.38 16.22
N ILE A 65 6.34 6.22 15.82
CA ILE A 65 5.53 5.22 15.08
C ILE A 65 4.38 4.67 15.94
N VAL A 66 4.60 4.47 17.24
CA VAL A 66 3.56 3.99 18.17
C VAL A 66 2.50 5.05 18.37
N ARG A 67 2.91 6.30 18.64
CA ARG A 67 2.01 7.44 18.79
C ARG A 67 1.19 7.67 17.52
N THR A 68 1.83 7.62 16.35
CA THR A 68 1.19 7.85 15.06
C THR A 68 0.21 6.74 14.73
N ALA A 69 0.57 5.48 14.99
CA ALA A 69 -0.36 4.35 14.83
C ALA A 69 -1.59 4.52 15.75
N ALA A 70 -1.40 4.87 17.02
CA ALA A 70 -2.49 5.14 17.95
C ALA A 70 -3.37 6.31 17.49
N PHE A 71 -2.78 7.40 16.98
CA PHE A 71 -3.51 8.54 16.42
C PHE A 71 -4.41 8.14 15.25
N HIS A 72 -3.97 7.20 14.39
CA HIS A 72 -4.77 6.65 13.30
C HIS A 72 -5.68 5.48 13.70
N GLY A 73 -5.68 5.07 14.97
CA GLY A 73 -6.44 3.89 15.43
C GLY A 73 -5.94 2.57 14.82
N MET A 74 -4.67 2.52 14.42
CA MET A 74 -4.07 1.35 13.78
C MET A 74 -3.22 0.56 14.79
N PRO A 75 -3.34 -0.78 14.82
CA PRO A 75 -2.45 -1.59 15.64
C PRO A 75 -1.05 -1.61 15.00
N ILE A 76 0.01 -1.67 15.81
CA ILE A 76 1.37 -1.76 15.29
C ILE A 76 2.24 -2.70 16.12
N ALA A 77 3.00 -3.54 15.44
CA ALA A 77 4.04 -4.41 15.98
C ALA A 77 5.17 -4.53 14.96
N TRP A 78 6.36 -4.86 15.44
CA TRP A 78 7.47 -5.14 14.54
C TRP A 78 7.23 -6.45 13.77
N PRO A 79 7.55 -6.52 12.46
CA PRO A 79 7.38 -7.73 11.67
C PRO A 79 8.15 -8.94 12.23
N ARG A 80 7.53 -10.12 12.14
CA ARG A 80 8.10 -11.39 12.57
C ARG A 80 7.94 -12.45 11.47
N PRO A 81 9.04 -12.98 10.91
CA PRO A 81 10.41 -12.45 11.00
C PRO A 81 10.53 -11.03 10.42
N ASP A 82 11.64 -10.32 10.69
CA ASP A 82 11.91 -9.06 9.97
C ASP A 82 12.21 -9.38 8.48
N PRO A 83 11.54 -8.73 7.50
CA PRO A 83 11.84 -8.94 6.08
C PRO A 83 13.29 -8.61 5.69
N VAL A 84 13.97 -7.74 6.44
CA VAL A 84 15.39 -7.45 6.24
C VAL A 84 16.20 -8.01 7.39
N ARG A 85 17.14 -8.88 7.04
CA ARG A 85 18.13 -9.40 7.97
C ARG A 85 19.21 -8.36 8.19
N VAL A 86 19.46 -8.07 9.46
CA VAL A 86 20.58 -7.25 9.91
C VAL A 86 21.35 -8.10 10.90
N ASP A 87 22.67 -8.15 10.75
CA ASP A 87 23.56 -8.79 11.70
C ASP A 87 23.47 -8.02 13.04
N PRO A 88 23.07 -8.68 14.13
CA PRO A 88 22.87 -8.01 15.42
C PRO A 88 24.18 -7.55 16.07
N GLU A 89 25.32 -8.17 15.73
CA GLU A 89 26.62 -7.82 16.28
C GLU A 89 27.25 -6.67 15.48
N THR A 90 27.21 -6.75 14.16
CA THR A 90 27.89 -5.79 13.29
C THR A 90 27.00 -4.65 12.79
N GLY A 91 25.67 -4.79 12.93
CA GLY A 91 24.68 -3.86 12.36
C GLY A 91 24.61 -3.90 10.83
N ARG A 92 25.37 -4.79 10.17
CA ARG A 92 25.47 -4.86 8.71
C ARG A 92 24.25 -5.56 8.12
N CYS A 93 23.82 -5.10 6.95
CA CYS A 93 22.79 -5.75 6.15
C CYS A 93 23.48 -6.65 5.12
N PRO A 94 23.37 -7.99 5.20
CA PRO A 94 23.90 -8.88 4.18
C PRO A 94 23.33 -8.56 2.80
N ALA A 95 24.09 -8.86 1.74
CA ALA A 95 23.69 -8.62 0.37
C ALA A 95 22.42 -9.42 -0.02
N GLU A 96 22.32 -10.66 0.45
CA GLU A 96 21.18 -11.52 0.16
C GLU A 96 20.01 -11.29 1.14
N GLN A 97 18.91 -10.78 0.61
CA GLN A 97 17.69 -10.47 1.35
C GLN A 97 16.46 -11.10 0.67
N PRO A 98 16.34 -12.44 0.66
CA PRO A 98 15.33 -13.17 -0.11
C PRO A 98 13.90 -12.84 0.33
N LEU A 99 13.66 -12.54 1.61
CA LEU A 99 12.34 -12.15 2.10
C LEU A 99 11.95 -10.75 1.58
N ALA A 100 12.82 -9.74 1.77
CA ALA A 100 12.58 -8.41 1.21
C ALA A 100 12.48 -8.43 -0.32
N GLN A 101 13.35 -9.18 -1.01
CA GLN A 101 13.31 -9.38 -2.47
C GLN A 101 11.98 -9.98 -2.92
N ARG A 102 11.58 -11.12 -2.35
CA ARG A 102 10.31 -11.77 -2.66
C ARG A 102 9.13 -10.82 -2.48
N LEU A 103 9.03 -10.14 -1.34
CA LEU A 103 7.93 -9.22 -1.08
C LEU A 103 7.93 -8.02 -2.04
N THR A 104 9.09 -7.45 -2.35
CA THR A 104 9.22 -6.31 -3.27
C THR A 104 8.82 -6.70 -4.70
N HIS A 105 9.22 -7.89 -5.15
CA HIS A 105 8.80 -8.46 -6.43
C HIS A 105 7.30 -8.74 -6.47
N LEU A 106 6.71 -9.29 -5.40
CA LEU A 106 5.26 -9.52 -5.33
C LEU A 106 4.46 -8.21 -5.40
N ILE A 107 4.94 -7.13 -4.79
CA ILE A 107 4.31 -5.81 -4.90
C ILE A 107 4.33 -5.31 -6.34
N LEU A 108 5.47 -5.44 -7.03
CA LEU A 108 5.56 -5.05 -8.44
C LEU A 108 4.65 -5.91 -9.33
N ALA A 109 4.53 -7.22 -9.06
CA ALA A 109 3.61 -8.11 -9.77
C ALA A 109 2.15 -7.71 -9.53
N ALA A 110 1.78 -7.38 -8.29
CA ALA A 110 0.44 -6.92 -7.93
C ALA A 110 0.10 -5.60 -8.63
N GLU A 111 1.04 -4.65 -8.69
CA GLU A 111 0.88 -3.41 -9.46
C GLU A 111 0.67 -3.70 -10.94
N LYS A 112 1.50 -4.55 -11.55
CA LYS A 112 1.33 -4.97 -12.96
C LYS A 112 0.02 -5.69 -13.22
N SER A 113 -0.61 -6.25 -12.19
CA SER A 113 -1.91 -6.90 -12.23
C SER A 113 -3.08 -5.96 -11.92
N GLY A 114 -2.82 -4.66 -11.71
CA GLY A 114 -3.84 -3.63 -11.48
C GLY A 114 -4.33 -3.50 -10.03
N ALA A 115 -3.66 -4.15 -9.07
CA ALA A 115 -4.08 -4.17 -7.67
C ALA A 115 -2.91 -3.90 -6.70
N GLY A 116 -1.96 -3.03 -7.08
CA GLY A 116 -0.82 -2.65 -6.24
C GLY A 116 -1.23 -2.05 -4.89
N LEU A 117 -2.09 -1.02 -4.90
CA LEU A 117 -2.56 -0.35 -3.67
C LEU A 117 -3.33 -1.30 -2.73
N PRO A 118 -4.36 -2.05 -3.20
CA PRO A 118 -5.02 -3.07 -2.39
C PRO A 118 -4.04 -4.08 -1.81
N PHE A 119 -3.08 -4.57 -2.61
CA PHE A 119 -2.10 -5.55 -2.16
C PHE A 119 -1.16 -5.02 -1.07
N ILE A 120 -0.59 -3.81 -1.22
CA ILE A 120 0.30 -3.26 -0.19
C ILE A 120 -0.43 -2.94 1.11
N GLU A 121 -1.71 -2.55 1.06
CA GLU A 121 -2.51 -2.31 2.25
C GLU A 121 -2.69 -3.61 3.04
N ARG A 122 -3.12 -4.69 2.37
CA ARG A 122 -3.28 -6.02 2.99
C ARG A 122 -1.96 -6.61 3.47
N LEU A 123 -0.93 -6.54 2.64
CA LEU A 123 0.40 -7.07 2.96
C LEU A 123 0.97 -6.38 4.19
N SER A 124 0.98 -5.04 4.20
CA SER A 124 1.56 -4.27 5.29
C SER A 124 0.78 -4.45 6.60
N ALA A 125 -0.54 -4.62 6.54
CA ALA A 125 -1.35 -4.99 7.69
C ALA A 125 -1.00 -6.38 8.26
N ARG A 126 -0.56 -7.34 7.45
CA ARG A 126 -0.03 -8.62 7.95
C ARG A 126 1.40 -8.51 8.48
N LEU A 127 2.22 -7.64 7.89
CA LEU A 127 3.61 -7.44 8.35
C LEU A 127 3.68 -6.68 9.68
N TRP A 128 2.88 -5.63 9.86
CA TRP A 128 3.03 -4.65 10.94
C TRP A 128 1.98 -4.77 12.04
N SER A 129 1.10 -5.79 12.01
CA SER A 129 0.06 -5.97 13.03
C SER A 129 0.44 -7.01 14.08
N PRO A 130 0.17 -6.78 15.37
CA PRO A 130 0.32 -7.79 16.42
C PRO A 130 -0.57 -9.03 16.22
N ALA A 131 -1.60 -8.96 15.37
CA ALA A 131 -2.46 -10.09 15.04
C ALA A 131 -1.75 -11.17 14.20
N THR A 132 -0.62 -10.85 13.57
CA THR A 132 0.15 -11.79 12.75
C THR A 132 1.44 -12.16 13.49
N ALA A 133 1.48 -13.36 14.07
CA ALA A 133 2.64 -13.83 14.82
C ALA A 133 3.83 -14.19 13.92
N ASP A 134 3.55 -14.79 12.77
CA ASP A 134 4.51 -15.13 11.72
C ASP A 134 3.86 -14.91 10.35
N TRP A 135 4.32 -13.91 9.60
CA TRP A 135 3.77 -13.62 8.28
C TRP A 135 4.26 -14.60 7.20
N THR A 136 5.30 -15.39 7.49
CA THR A 136 5.81 -16.44 6.59
C THR A 136 5.07 -17.77 6.73
N ALA A 137 4.15 -17.87 7.70
CA ALA A 137 3.33 -19.05 7.88
C ALA A 137 2.51 -19.37 6.60
N PRO A 138 2.31 -20.66 6.26
CA PRO A 138 1.54 -21.05 5.09
C PRO A 138 0.14 -20.43 5.10
N GLY A 139 -0.32 -19.93 3.94
CA GLY A 139 -1.65 -19.35 3.77
C GLY A 139 -1.73 -17.84 4.02
N VAL A 140 -0.76 -17.23 4.72
CA VAL A 140 -0.81 -15.79 5.01
C VAL A 140 -0.71 -14.97 3.74
N LEU A 141 0.28 -15.22 2.88
CA LEU A 141 0.44 -14.46 1.63
C LEU A 141 -0.65 -14.80 0.60
N GLU A 142 -1.17 -16.02 0.63
CA GLU A 142 -2.32 -16.44 -0.17
C GLU A 142 -3.56 -15.62 0.20
N SER A 143 -3.83 -15.47 1.50
CA SER A 143 -4.94 -14.63 1.98
C SER A 143 -4.76 -13.16 1.59
N VAL A 144 -3.53 -12.62 1.69
CA VAL A 144 -3.21 -11.25 1.27
C VAL A 144 -3.51 -11.04 -0.21
N ALA A 145 -3.05 -11.96 -1.07
CA ALA A 145 -3.32 -11.88 -2.50
C ALA A 145 -4.83 -11.99 -2.79
N GLN A 146 -5.52 -12.95 -2.17
CA GLN A 146 -6.96 -13.17 -2.36
C GLN A 146 -7.80 -11.97 -1.92
N GLU A 147 -7.50 -11.38 -0.76
CA GLU A 147 -8.18 -10.17 -0.26
C GLU A 147 -7.95 -8.95 -1.17
N ALA A 148 -6.86 -8.94 -1.95
CA ALA A 148 -6.59 -7.94 -2.97
C ALA A 148 -7.17 -8.29 -4.35
N GLY A 149 -7.92 -9.39 -4.49
CA GLY A 149 -8.50 -9.85 -5.76
C GLY A 149 -7.49 -10.54 -6.69
N LEU A 150 -6.38 -11.04 -6.16
CA LEU A 150 -5.28 -11.67 -6.90
C LEU A 150 -5.10 -13.13 -6.48
N ALA A 151 -4.33 -13.89 -7.27
CA ALA A 151 -3.88 -15.23 -6.91
C ALA A 151 -2.36 -15.24 -6.69
N LEU A 152 -1.91 -15.65 -5.50
CA LEU A 152 -0.48 -15.64 -5.14
C LEU A 152 0.36 -16.45 -6.14
N ALA A 153 -0.11 -17.64 -6.54
CA ALA A 153 0.60 -18.49 -7.49
C ALA A 153 0.84 -17.79 -8.84
N SER A 154 -0.10 -16.97 -9.30
CA SER A 154 0.04 -16.17 -10.52
C SER A 154 1.09 -15.07 -10.36
N LEU A 155 1.08 -14.37 -9.21
CA LEU A 155 2.09 -13.35 -8.90
C LEU A 155 3.49 -13.97 -8.85
N GLU A 156 3.65 -15.08 -8.13
CA GLU A 156 4.94 -15.76 -8.02
C GLU A 156 5.44 -16.30 -9.37
N SER A 157 4.54 -16.78 -10.22
CA SER A 157 4.89 -17.22 -11.58
C SER A 157 5.36 -16.04 -12.43
N MET A 158 4.71 -14.88 -12.31
CA MET A 158 5.14 -13.65 -12.95
C MET A 158 6.52 -13.21 -12.46
N CYS A 159 6.76 -13.23 -11.15
CA CYS A 159 8.06 -12.88 -10.56
C CYS A 159 9.17 -13.80 -11.09
N ARG A 160 8.97 -15.12 -11.08
CA ARG A 160 9.95 -16.09 -11.58
C ARG A 160 10.26 -15.90 -13.07
N ALA A 161 9.23 -15.68 -13.89
CA ALA A 161 9.39 -15.49 -15.33
C ALA A 161 10.08 -14.16 -15.70
N ASN A 162 10.10 -13.17 -14.81
CA ASN A 162 10.55 -11.81 -15.10
C ASN A 162 11.58 -11.27 -14.10
N ALA A 163 12.29 -12.14 -13.38
CA ALA A 163 13.13 -11.76 -12.23
C ALA A 163 14.09 -10.60 -12.52
N GLU A 164 14.91 -10.71 -13.58
CA GLU A 164 15.85 -9.64 -13.94
C GLU A 164 15.17 -8.34 -14.38
N ALA A 165 14.03 -8.45 -15.08
CA ALA A 165 13.27 -7.28 -15.50
C ALA A 165 12.65 -6.56 -14.29
N PHE A 166 12.25 -7.31 -13.27
CA PHE A 166 11.74 -6.78 -12.02
C PHE A 166 12.84 -6.08 -11.23
N ASP A 167 14.02 -6.67 -11.13
CA ASP A 167 15.17 -6.02 -10.49
C ASP A 167 15.55 -4.71 -11.18
N ARG A 168 15.57 -4.69 -12.52
CA ARG A 168 15.78 -3.45 -13.29
C ARG A 168 14.69 -2.41 -13.04
N ALA A 169 13.42 -2.81 -13.00
CA ALA A 169 12.31 -1.90 -12.73
C ALA A 169 12.34 -1.32 -11.31
N ILE A 170 12.75 -2.10 -10.31
CA ILE A 170 12.89 -1.64 -8.93
C ILE A 170 14.09 -0.69 -8.80
N ALA A 171 15.19 -0.95 -9.50
CA ALA A 171 16.33 -0.02 -9.56
C ALA A 171 15.95 1.31 -10.25
N GLU A 172 15.12 1.25 -11.30
CA GLU A 172 14.57 2.44 -11.94
C GLU A 172 13.67 3.23 -10.98
N ASN A 173 12.87 2.56 -10.16
CA ASN A 173 12.08 3.24 -9.13
C ASN A 173 12.97 3.97 -8.12
N ASP A 174 14.08 3.38 -7.68
CA ASP A 174 15.01 4.08 -6.78
C ASP A 174 15.59 5.36 -7.40
N ARG A 175 15.97 5.30 -8.68
CA ARG A 175 16.47 6.47 -9.41
C ARG A 175 15.38 7.54 -9.54
N ALA A 176 14.18 7.14 -9.96
CA ALA A 176 13.05 8.06 -10.14
C ALA A 176 12.60 8.71 -8.82
N GLU A 177 12.70 8.01 -7.67
CA GLU A 177 12.47 8.57 -6.34
C GLU A 177 13.42 9.76 -6.09
N ARG A 178 14.71 9.56 -6.37
CA ARG A 178 15.77 10.57 -6.21
C ARG A 178 15.59 11.75 -7.15
N GLU A 179 15.27 11.48 -8.42
CA GLU A 179 15.00 12.52 -9.42
C GLU A 179 13.77 13.36 -9.05
N ALA A 180 12.76 12.76 -8.42
CA ALA A 180 11.61 13.47 -7.87
C ALA A 180 11.95 14.31 -6.62
N GLY A 181 13.19 14.28 -6.13
CA GLY A 181 13.68 15.12 -5.04
C GLY A 181 13.54 14.53 -3.64
N HIS A 182 13.38 13.20 -3.51
CA HIS A 182 13.37 12.53 -2.21
C HIS A 182 14.10 11.17 -2.23
N TRP A 183 14.32 10.55 -1.07
CA TRP A 183 15.01 9.25 -0.96
C TRP A 183 14.39 8.31 0.09
N GLY A 184 13.52 8.87 0.93
CA GLY A 184 12.77 8.18 1.96
C GLY A 184 11.33 7.88 1.53
N VAL A 185 10.76 6.86 2.15
CA VAL A 185 9.42 6.34 1.88
C VAL A 185 8.50 6.40 3.12
N PRO A 186 7.17 6.52 2.95
CA PRO A 186 6.47 6.68 1.68
C PRO A 186 6.68 8.09 1.13
N VAL A 187 6.79 8.23 -0.19
CA VAL A 187 6.69 9.53 -0.85
C VAL A 187 5.72 9.42 -2.01
N MET A 188 4.74 10.31 -2.03
CA MET A 188 3.80 10.46 -3.13
C MET A 188 4.31 11.57 -4.05
N VAL A 189 4.37 11.33 -5.36
CA VAL A 189 4.82 12.32 -6.34
C VAL A 189 3.67 12.65 -7.27
N PHE A 190 3.22 13.90 -7.26
CA PHE A 190 2.12 14.40 -8.07
C PHE A 190 2.61 15.55 -8.94
N GLU A 191 2.53 15.40 -10.27
CA GLU A 191 3.05 16.38 -11.24
C GLU A 191 4.52 16.79 -11.00
N GLY A 192 5.34 15.84 -10.54
CA GLY A 192 6.76 16.08 -10.21
C GLY A 192 7.02 16.69 -8.82
N GLU A 193 5.98 16.98 -8.04
CA GLU A 193 6.11 17.51 -6.67
C GLU A 193 6.08 16.37 -5.63
N PRO A 194 7.11 16.21 -4.77
CA PRO A 194 7.16 15.17 -3.76
C PRO A 194 6.45 15.54 -2.45
N PHE A 195 5.66 14.60 -1.92
CA PHE A 195 4.95 14.67 -0.65
C PHE A 195 5.42 13.51 0.24
N PHE A 196 6.46 13.75 1.04
CA PHE A 196 7.09 12.71 1.86
C PHE A 196 6.38 12.51 3.21
N GLY A 197 6.07 11.24 3.53
CA GLY A 197 5.50 10.82 4.79
C GLY A 197 3.98 10.63 4.74
N GLN A 198 3.48 9.80 5.65
CA GLN A 198 2.04 9.56 5.82
C GLN A 198 1.28 10.86 6.18
N ASP A 199 1.98 11.80 6.80
CA ASP A 199 1.51 13.10 7.29
C ASP A 199 1.53 14.19 6.21
N ARG A 200 1.79 13.87 4.94
CA ARG A 200 1.63 14.77 3.80
C ARG A 200 0.47 14.42 2.88
N ILE A 201 -0.29 13.37 3.18
CA ILE A 201 -1.47 12.97 2.39
C ILE A 201 -2.50 14.11 2.30
N ASP A 202 -2.72 14.88 3.37
CA ASP A 202 -3.67 15.99 3.32
C ASP A 202 -3.19 17.15 2.43
N GLN A 203 -1.88 17.40 2.39
CA GLN A 203 -1.28 18.39 1.49
C GLN A 203 -1.35 17.93 0.03
N LEU A 204 -1.10 16.63 -0.23
CA LEU A 204 -1.28 16.01 -1.54
C LEU A 204 -2.74 16.20 -2.03
N ILE A 205 -3.72 15.87 -1.19
CA ILE A 205 -5.14 16.04 -1.53
C ILE A 205 -5.49 17.52 -1.77
N TRP A 206 -4.98 18.42 -0.93
CA TRP A 206 -5.14 19.86 -1.13
C TRP A 206 -4.59 20.31 -2.50
N ARG A 207 -3.39 19.83 -2.88
CA ARG A 207 -2.78 20.13 -4.18
C ARG A 207 -3.61 19.57 -5.33
N MET A 208 -4.06 18.32 -5.22
CA MET A 208 -4.91 17.67 -6.25
C MET A 208 -6.24 18.40 -6.43
N ARG A 209 -6.84 18.97 -5.38
CA ARG A 209 -8.07 19.79 -5.49
C ARG A 209 -7.87 21.01 -6.38
N GLN A 210 -6.68 21.64 -6.35
CA GLN A 210 -6.35 22.74 -7.26
C GLN A 210 -6.24 22.30 -8.72
N ARG A 211 -6.04 20.99 -8.96
CA ARG A 211 -6.02 20.36 -10.29
C ARG A 211 -7.34 19.69 -10.67
N GLY A 212 -8.41 19.93 -9.91
CA GLY A 212 -9.74 19.42 -10.23
C GLY A 212 -10.01 17.98 -9.76
N LEU A 213 -9.41 17.54 -8.65
CA LEU A 213 -9.74 16.26 -8.02
C LEU A 213 -11.25 16.13 -7.79
N ALA A 214 -11.88 15.24 -8.56
CA ALA A 214 -13.29 14.94 -8.47
C ALA A 214 -13.54 13.69 -7.63
N ARG A 215 -14.69 13.62 -6.95
CA ARG A 215 -15.16 12.37 -6.35
C ARG A 215 -15.54 11.39 -7.46
N ARG A 216 -15.33 10.09 -7.25
CA ARG A 216 -15.89 9.08 -8.16
C ARG A 216 -17.41 9.15 -8.12
N ALA A 217 -18.03 9.00 -9.29
CA ALA A 217 -19.48 8.80 -9.33
C ALA A 217 -19.82 7.55 -8.53
N LEU A 218 -20.83 7.65 -7.67
CA LEU A 218 -21.43 6.46 -7.06
C LEU A 218 -21.83 5.55 -8.22
N LYS A 219 -21.39 4.29 -8.21
CA LYS A 219 -22.03 3.27 -9.03
C LYS A 219 -23.46 3.13 -8.49
N THR A 220 -24.39 3.90 -9.05
CA THR A 220 -25.79 3.57 -8.93
C THR A 220 -25.94 2.25 -9.67
N GLU A 221 -26.01 1.14 -8.96
CA GLU A 221 -26.51 -0.11 -9.52
C GLU A 221 -27.97 0.14 -9.90
N ALA A 222 -28.16 0.66 -11.11
CA ALA A 222 -29.47 0.85 -11.69
C ALA A 222 -30.02 -0.53 -12.06
N ALA A 223 -31.08 -0.89 -11.36
CA ALA A 223 -31.98 -1.96 -11.68
C ALA A 223 -32.44 -1.94 -13.14
N GLN A 224 -32.36 -3.10 -13.79
CA GLN A 224 -33.13 -3.60 -14.96
C GLN A 224 -32.52 -4.99 -15.22
N GLU A 225 -33.23 -6.12 -15.16
CA GLU A 225 -34.42 -6.47 -15.92
C GLU A 225 -35.25 -7.54 -15.19
N GLY A 226 -36.57 -7.37 -15.22
CA GLY A 226 -37.54 -8.32 -14.66
C GLY A 226 -38.95 -7.77 -14.71
N ASN A 227 -39.33 -7.15 -15.84
CA ASN A 227 -40.71 -6.79 -16.13
C ASN A 227 -41.15 -7.52 -17.40
N GLU A 228 -41.61 -8.76 -17.24
CA GLU A 228 -42.57 -9.38 -18.15
C GLU A 228 -43.55 -10.26 -17.34
N ASN A 229 -44.84 -9.88 -17.42
CA ASN A 229 -46.06 -10.68 -17.25
C ASN A 229 -46.35 -11.36 -15.90
N ALA A 230 -47.39 -10.87 -15.20
CA ALA A 230 -48.75 -11.38 -15.41
C ALA A 230 -49.75 -10.63 -14.51
N GLY A 231 -50.79 -10.06 -15.12
CA GLY A 231 -51.96 -9.61 -14.38
C GLY A 231 -52.81 -10.78 -13.88
N LEU A 232 -53.48 -10.59 -12.75
CA LEU A 232 -54.88 -10.97 -12.49
C LEU A 232 -55.23 -10.73 -11.00
N GLY A 233 -56.18 -9.83 -10.76
CA GLY A 233 -57.28 -10.09 -9.83
C GLY A 233 -57.21 -9.58 -8.38
N ALA A 234 -58.19 -8.70 -8.08
CA ALA A 234 -58.96 -8.59 -6.82
C ALA A 234 -58.40 -7.78 -5.63
N ALA A 235 -58.90 -6.53 -5.56
CA ALA A 235 -59.62 -5.89 -4.46
C ALA A 235 -59.44 -6.39 -2.99
N VAL A 236 -59.18 -5.43 -2.08
CA VAL A 236 -60.08 -4.95 -0.98
C VAL A 236 -59.28 -4.36 0.21
N GLN A 237 -59.68 -3.14 0.60
CA GLN A 237 -59.65 -2.43 1.90
C GLN A 237 -58.34 -1.98 2.60
N ASP A 238 -58.27 -0.64 2.72
CA ASP A 238 -58.27 0.19 3.95
C ASP A 238 -57.38 -0.19 5.14
N GLY A 239 -56.58 0.80 5.59
CA GLY A 239 -55.91 0.75 6.88
C GLY A 239 -54.78 1.77 7.02
N SER A 240 -55.14 3.02 7.32
CA SER A 240 -54.27 4.05 7.90
C SER A 240 -53.35 3.51 9.00
N TYR A 241 -52.10 3.99 9.09
CA TYR A 241 -51.51 4.45 10.35
C TYR A 241 -50.32 5.37 10.09
N ALA A 242 -50.46 6.60 10.55
CA ALA A 242 -49.37 7.49 10.87
C ALA A 242 -48.81 7.13 12.25
N TYR A 243 -47.49 7.20 12.41
CA TYR A 243 -46.76 7.89 13.49
C TYR A 243 -45.28 8.00 13.10
#